data_AF-A0A2T3JD14-F1
#
_entry.id   AF-A0A2T3JD14-F1
#
_cell.length_a   1.000
_cell.length_b   1.000
_cell.length_c   1.000
_cell.angle_alpha   90.00
_cell.angle_beta   90.00
_cell.angle_gamma   90.00
#
_symmetry.space_group_name_H-M   'P 1'
#
loop_
_entity.id
_entity.type
_entity.pdbx_description
1 polymer ?
#
loop_
_entity_poly.entity_id
_entity_poly.type
_entity_poly.pdbx_seq_one_letter_code
_entity_poly.pdbx_strand_id
1 'polypeptide(L)'
;MLTTSQCTHTKVMSFFNDYSEENKRRLYNVLTEEIDMLLTQAMALDSTQRDEVAALQHKFKGICRYLNIESDMIKLAKETKSELVANTLTLQQLLNDIESEI
;
A
#
# COMPACT_ATOMS: atom_id res chain seq x y z
N MET A 1 0.03 -13.73 14.93
CA MET A 1 0.06 -12.84 13.75
C MET A 1 -0.79 -11.57 13.92
N LEU A 2 -0.92 -11.04 15.15
CA LEU A 2 -1.65 -9.77 15.42
C LEU A 2 -0.72 -8.54 15.49
N THR A 3 0.57 -8.76 15.71
CA THR A 3 1.55 -7.69 16.00
C THR A 3 2.00 -6.91 14.76
N THR A 4 2.03 -7.54 13.58
CA THR A 4 2.47 -6.88 12.35
C THR A 4 1.46 -5.86 11.85
N SER A 5 0.16 -6.19 11.89
CA SER A 5 -0.92 -5.28 11.47
C SER A 5 -0.97 -4.01 12.33
N GLN A 6 -0.87 -4.16 13.66
CA GLN A 6 -0.92 -3.03 14.60
C GLN A 6 0.31 -2.13 14.52
N CYS A 7 1.49 -2.71 14.23
CA CYS A 7 2.72 -1.94 13.98
C CYS A 7 2.61 -1.12 12.69
N THR A 8 2.11 -1.72 11.60
CA THR A 8 1.91 -1.04 10.32
C THR A 8 0.86 0.07 10.45
N HIS A 9 -0.27 -0.18 11.13
CA HIS A 9 -1.30 0.83 11.42
C HIS A 9 -0.70 2.04 12.14
N THR A 10 0.04 1.80 13.22
CA THR A 10 0.69 2.88 14.00
C THR A 10 1.65 3.71 13.14
N LYS A 11 2.43 3.06 12.25
CA LYS A 11 3.36 3.76 11.35
C LYS A 11 2.63 4.62 10.32
N VAL A 12 1.57 4.09 9.71
CA VAL A 12 0.80 4.84 8.72
C VAL A 12 0.07 6.01 9.38
N MET A 13 -0.51 5.82 10.57
CA MET A 13 -1.09 6.94 11.32
C MET A 13 -0.04 7.97 11.73
N SER A 14 1.14 7.54 12.18
CA SER A 14 2.26 8.45 12.47
C SER A 14 2.67 9.26 11.24
N PHE A 15 2.72 8.64 10.06
CA PHE A 15 3.02 9.32 8.80
C PHE A 15 2.01 10.43 8.51
N PHE A 16 0.72 10.16 8.69
CA PHE A 16 -0.33 11.15 8.44
C PHE A 16 -0.37 12.27 9.47
N ASN A 17 -0.04 11.98 10.73
CA ASN A 17 -0.03 12.96 11.82
C ASN A 17 1.09 13.99 11.72
N ASP A 18 2.09 13.77 10.85
CA ASP A 18 3.13 14.77 10.55
C ASP A 18 2.60 15.94 9.68
N TYR A 19 1.38 15.84 9.16
CA TYR A 19 0.75 16.84 8.30
C TYR A 19 -0.41 17.56 9.02
N SER A 20 -0.71 18.79 8.59
CA SER A 20 -1.94 19.48 9.01
C SER A 20 -3.19 18.72 8.55
N GLU A 21 -4.30 18.84 9.29
CA GLU A 21 -5.57 18.14 8.99
C GLU A 21 -6.03 18.27 7.52
N GLU A 22 -5.92 19.47 6.93
CA GLU A 22 -6.26 19.70 5.52
C GLU A 22 -5.36 18.90 4.56
N ASN A 23 -4.05 18.88 4.83
CA ASN A 23 -3.08 18.16 4.01
C ASN A 23 -3.17 16.64 4.24
N LYS A 24 -3.47 16.22 5.46
CA LYS A 24 -3.65 14.83 5.87
C LYS A 24 -4.76 14.18 5.06
N ARG A 25 -5.94 14.79 5.02
CA ARG A 25 -7.09 14.30 4.23
C ARG A 25 -6.82 14.30 2.73
N ARG A 26 -6.16 15.34 2.21
CA ARG A 26 -5.77 15.38 0.79
C ARG A 26 -4.78 14.28 0.43
N LEU A 27 -3.75 14.08 1.25
CA LEU A 27 -2.75 13.02 1.05
C LEU A 27 -3.37 11.64 1.13
N TYR A 28 -4.28 11.43 2.09
CA TYR A 28 -5.03 10.20 2.22
C TYR A 28 -5.82 9.87 0.95
N ASN A 29 -6.61 10.82 0.45
CA ASN A 29 -7.40 10.61 -0.78
C ASN A 29 -6.51 10.25 -1.98
N VAL A 30 -5.42 10.99 -2.19
CA VAL A 30 -4.48 10.72 -3.29
C VAL A 30 -3.85 9.33 -3.15
N LEU A 31 -3.46 8.95 -1.92
CA LEU A 31 -2.87 7.65 -1.67
C LEU A 31 -3.86 6.51 -1.93
N THR A 32 -5.12 6.65 -1.48
CA THR A 32 -6.17 5.67 -1.73
C THR A 32 -6.44 5.51 -3.23
N GLU A 33 -6.53 6.61 -3.98
CA GLU A 33 -6.68 6.59 -5.44
C GLU A 33 -5.51 5.87 -6.14
N GLU A 34 -4.27 6.15 -5.73
CA GLU A 34 -3.07 5.49 -6.27
C GLU A 34 -3.07 3.98 -5.98
N ILE A 35 -3.49 3.56 -4.78
CA ILE A 35 -3.60 2.15 -4.41
C ILE A 35 -4.71 1.44 -5.19
N ASP A 36 -5.88 2.06 -5.35
CA ASP A 36 -6.99 1.53 -6.14
C ASP A 36 -6.60 1.36 -7.62
N MET A 37 -5.91 2.35 -8.16
CA MET A 37 -5.39 2.29 -9.52
C MET A 37 -4.35 1.17 -9.67
N LEU A 38 -3.42 1.04 -8.71
CA LEU A 38 -2.41 -0.02 -8.72
C LEU A 38 -3.06 -1.40 -8.65
N LEU A 39 -4.06 -1.58 -7.78
CA LEU A 39 -4.81 -2.83 -7.66
C LEU A 39 -5.52 -3.18 -8.97
N THR A 40 -6.20 -2.21 -9.58
CA THR A 40 -6.88 -2.39 -10.86
C THR A 40 -5.91 -2.83 -11.95
N GLN A 41 -4.75 -2.16 -12.06
CA GLN A 41 -3.70 -2.53 -13.00
C GLN A 41 -3.15 -3.93 -12.71
N ALA A 42 -2.88 -4.24 -11.45
CA ALA A 42 -2.34 -5.53 -11.04
C ALA A 42 -3.32 -6.67 -11.31
N MET A 43 -4.63 -6.46 -11.14
CA MET A 43 -5.66 -7.45 -11.45
C MET A 43 -5.79 -7.71 -12.96
N ALA A 44 -5.71 -6.64 -13.76
CA ALA A 44 -5.88 -6.68 -15.21
C ALA A 44 -4.71 -7.36 -15.97
N LEU A 45 -3.49 -7.36 -15.42
CA LEU A 45 -2.33 -7.98 -16.07
C LEU A 45 -2.43 -9.50 -16.14
N ASP A 46 -1.93 -10.10 -17.22
CA ASP A 46 -1.71 -11.55 -17.25
C ASP A 46 -0.42 -11.92 -16.48
N SER A 47 -0.38 -13.10 -15.86
CA SER A 47 0.83 -13.66 -15.22
C SER A 47 2.05 -13.79 -16.16
N THR A 48 1.82 -13.78 -17.47
CA THR A 48 2.85 -13.84 -18.52
C THR A 48 3.51 -12.48 -18.79
N GLN A 49 2.89 -11.37 -18.37
CA GLN A 49 3.39 -9.99 -18.51
C GLN A 49 4.34 -9.62 -17.37
N ARG A 50 5.49 -10.29 -17.33
CA ARG A 50 6.45 -10.20 -16.21
C ARG A 50 7.02 -8.80 -16.02
N ASP A 51 7.30 -8.08 -17.09
CA ASP A 51 7.91 -6.75 -17.02
C ASP A 51 6.92 -5.73 -16.42
N GLU A 52 5.64 -5.83 -16.79
CA GLU A 52 4.57 -5.00 -16.25
C GLU A 52 4.28 -5.33 -14.78
N VAL A 53 4.28 -6.61 -14.42
CA VAL A 53 4.17 -7.04 -13.02
C VAL A 53 5.33 -6.48 -12.20
N ALA A 54 6.56 -6.54 -12.72
CA ALA A 54 7.73 -5.97 -12.06
C ALA A 54 7.61 -4.44 -11.92
N ALA A 55 7.13 -3.74 -12.95
CA ALA A 55 6.90 -2.30 -12.90
C ALA A 55 5.89 -1.91 -11.81
N LEU A 56 4.78 -2.65 -11.70
CA LEU A 56 3.79 -2.42 -10.64
C LEU A 56 4.33 -2.76 -9.24
N GLN A 57 5.13 -3.81 -9.12
CA GLN A 57 5.83 -4.13 -7.87
C GLN A 57 6.78 -3.00 -7.46
N HIS A 58 7.51 -2.40 -8.40
CA HIS A 58 8.36 -1.25 -8.10
C HIS A 58 7.55 -0.04 -7.62
N LYS A 59 6.40 0.24 -8.24
CA LYS A 59 5.49 1.29 -7.76
C LYS A 59 4.99 1.01 -6.34
N PHE A 60 4.53 -0.22 -6.08
CA PHE A 60 4.07 -0.63 -4.76
C PHE A 60 5.16 -0.50 -3.70
N LYS A 61 6.39 -0.95 -4.00
CA LYS A 61 7.56 -0.77 -3.12
C LYS A 61 7.82 0.72 -2.83
N GLY A 62 7.70 1.58 -3.84
CA GLY A 62 7.81 3.03 -3.69
C GLY A 62 6.79 3.60 -2.71
N ILE A 63 5.54 3.16 -2.79
CA ILE A 63 4.48 3.57 -1.85
C ILE A 63 4.78 3.06 -0.43
N CYS A 64 5.15 1.79 -0.26
CA CYS A 64 5.51 1.27 1.05
C CYS A 64 6.70 2.01 1.68
N ARG A 65 7.67 2.41 0.87
CA ARG A 65 8.82 3.21 1.33
C ARG A 65 8.41 4.63 1.70
N TYR A 66 7.53 5.25 0.92
CA TYR A 66 6.97 6.58 1.23
C TYR A 66 6.23 6.59 2.57
N LEU A 67 5.47 5.54 2.86
CA LEU A 67 4.75 5.34 4.13
C LEU A 67 5.63 4.78 5.26
N ASN A 68 6.91 4.51 5.01
CA ASN A 68 7.85 3.91 5.97
C ASN A 68 7.41 2.53 6.52
N ILE A 69 6.74 1.73 5.69
CA ILE A 69 6.25 0.37 6.01
C ILE A 69 6.88 -0.74 5.15
N GLU A 70 7.90 -0.40 4.36
CA GLU A 70 8.61 -1.32 3.47
C GLU A 70 9.05 -2.60 4.19
N SER A 71 9.65 -2.47 5.37
CA SER A 71 10.12 -3.59 6.20
C SER A 71 9.03 -4.58 6.64
N ASP A 72 7.78 -4.12 6.70
CA ASP A 72 6.64 -4.89 7.22
C ASP A 72 5.85 -5.56 6.08
N MET A 73 5.78 -4.92 4.91
CA MET A 73 5.04 -5.41 3.75
C MET A 73 5.91 -6.18 2.74
N ILE A 74 7.19 -5.81 2.57
CA ILE A 74 8.05 -6.36 1.49
C ILE A 74 8.70 -7.69 1.87
N LYS A 75 8.79 -8.02 3.16
CA LYS A 75 9.25 -9.35 3.61
C LYS A 75 8.37 -10.51 3.12
N LEU A 76 7.17 -10.23 2.62
CA LEU A 76 6.22 -11.20 2.11
C LEU A 76 6.33 -11.49 0.60
N ALA A 77 7.26 -10.86 -0.13
CA ALA A 77 7.28 -10.90 -1.59
C ALA A 77 8.28 -11.93 -2.19
N LYS A 78 7.79 -13.08 -2.68
CA LYS A 78 8.21 -13.62 -3.97
C LYS A 78 7.61 -12.74 -5.07
N GLU A 79 8.35 -12.52 -6.15
CA GLU A 79 7.99 -11.56 -7.21
C GLU A 79 6.87 -12.11 -8.13
N THR A 80 5.69 -12.36 -7.58
CA THR A 80 4.53 -12.87 -8.33
C THR A 80 3.40 -11.86 -8.37
N LYS A 81 2.56 -11.96 -9.41
CA LYS A 81 1.31 -11.18 -9.54
C LYS A 81 0.39 -11.38 -8.32
N SER A 82 0.20 -12.62 -7.89
CA SER A 82 -0.71 -12.97 -6.79
C SER A 82 -0.33 -12.28 -5.49
N GLU A 83 0.98 -12.20 -5.20
CA GLU A 83 1.48 -11.53 -4.01
C GLU A 83 1.41 -10.00 -4.13
N LEU A 84 1.65 -9.43 -5.31
CA LEU A 84 1.40 -8.01 -5.55
C LEU A 84 -0.07 -7.67 -5.26
N VAL A 85 -1.02 -8.45 -5.77
CA VAL A 85 -2.46 -8.25 -5.52
C VAL A 85 -2.78 -8.38 -4.02
N ALA A 86 -2.29 -9.44 -3.36
CA ALA A 86 -2.55 -9.65 -1.94
C ALA A 86 -1.99 -8.52 -1.06
N ASN A 87 -0.77 -8.06 -1.33
CA ASN A 87 -0.14 -6.98 -0.58
C ASN A 87 -0.82 -5.63 -0.84
N THR A 88 -1.24 -5.37 -2.08
CA THR A 88 -2.00 -4.16 -2.43
C THR A 88 -3.36 -4.14 -1.74
N LEU A 89 -4.08 -5.27 -1.71
CA LEU A 89 -5.34 -5.41 -0.96
C LEU A 89 -5.15 -5.19 0.55
N THR A 90 -4.06 -5.72 1.11
CA THR A 90 -3.75 -5.56 2.53
C THR A 90 -3.53 -4.08 2.86
N LEU A 91 -2.80 -3.34 2.01
CA LEU A 91 -2.59 -1.91 2.20
C LEU A 91 -3.89 -1.11 2.02
N GLN A 92 -4.72 -1.47 1.02
CA GLN A 92 -6.04 -0.85 0.83
C GLN A 92 -6.94 -1.03 2.05
N GLN A 93 -7.00 -2.24 2.61
CA GLN A 93 -7.75 -2.52 3.84
C GLN A 93 -7.25 -1.67 5.00
N LEU A 94 -5.92 -1.56 5.16
CA LEU A 94 -5.34 -0.74 6.22
C LEU A 94 -5.68 0.74 6.05
N LEU A 95 -5.71 1.26 4.82
CA LEU A 95 -6.13 2.64 4.55
C LEU A 95 -7.61 2.85 4.87
N ASN A 96 -8.47 1.88 4.57
CA ASN A 96 -9.89 1.96 4.94
C ASN A 96 -10.09 1.90 6.46
N ASP A 97 -9.31 1.08 7.17
CA ASP A 97 -9.41 0.96 8.63
C ASP A 97 -9.07 2.28 9.34
N ILE A 98 -8.09 3.04 8.82
CA ILE A 98 -7.70 4.34 9.39
C ILE A 98 -8.56 5.50 8.89
N GLU A 99 -9.46 5.32 7.92
CA GLU A 99 -10.24 6.42 7.30
C GLU A 99 -10.95 7.27 8.36
N SER A 100 -11.54 6.62 9.36
CA SER A 100 -12.25 7.28 10.46
C SER A 100 -11.35 8.11 11.39
N GLU A 101 -10.03 7.88 11.33
CA GLU A 101 -8.99 8.55 12.11
C GLU A 101 -8.27 9.66 11.30
N ILE A 102 -8.64 9.84 10.02
CA ILE A 102 -8.09 10.84 9.09
C ILE A 102 -8.93 12.12 9.02
#